data_AF-A0AAW9EB10-F1
#
_entry.id   AF-A0AAW9EB10-F1
#
_cell.length_a   1.000
_cell.length_b   1.000
_cell.length_c   1.000
_cell.angle_alpha   90.00
_cell.angle_beta   90.00
_cell.angle_gamma   90.00
#
_symmetry.space_group_name_H-M   'P 1'
#
loop_
_entity.id
_entity.type
_entity.pdbx_description
1 polymer ?
#
loop_
_entity_poly.entity_id
_entity_poly.type
_entity_poly.pdbx_seq_one_letter_code
_entity_poly.pdbx_strand_id
1 'polypeptide(L)'
;MFTSSKVAIQVQSVYIESQSSPEEQRYVFAYTITIHNLNKHAIRLLRRYWLITNAQGNTTEVQGEGVVGEQPLIEAGSRYRYT
;
A
#
# COMPACT_ATOMS: atom_id res chain seq x y z
N MET A 1 -0.40 -27.24 -9.67
CA MET A 1 -1.51 -26.61 -8.92
C MET A 1 -1.01 -25.28 -8.38
N PHE A 2 -1.49 -24.15 -8.90
CA PHE A 2 -1.17 -22.84 -8.31
C PHE A 2 -2.07 -22.64 -7.10
N THR A 3 -1.50 -22.74 -5.90
CA THR A 3 -2.17 -22.30 -4.67
C THR A 3 -2.34 -20.80 -4.76
N SER A 4 -3.58 -20.32 -4.93
CA SER A 4 -3.90 -18.89 -4.80
C SER A 4 -3.51 -18.43 -3.39
N SER A 5 -2.47 -17.60 -3.29
CA SER A 5 -2.03 -16.99 -2.04
C SER A 5 -3.17 -16.15 -1.48
N LYS A 6 -3.68 -16.51 -0.30
CA LYS A 6 -4.79 -15.79 0.32
C LYS A 6 -4.27 -14.59 1.09
N VAL A 7 -3.85 -13.54 0.40
CA VAL A 7 -3.45 -12.28 1.03
C VAL A 7 -4.51 -11.24 0.72
N ALA A 8 -5.16 -10.70 1.75
CA ALA A 8 -6.14 -9.64 1.59
C ALA A 8 -5.47 -8.28 1.87
N ILE A 9 -5.68 -7.32 0.98
CA ILE A 9 -5.17 -5.95 1.10
C ILE A 9 -6.37 -5.03 1.28
N GLN A 10 -6.33 -4.20 2.32
CA GLN A 10 -7.32 -3.14 2.57
C GLN A 10 -6.60 -1.80 2.58
N VAL A 11 -7.19 -0.80 1.93
CA VAL A 11 -6.60 0.55 1.83
C VAL A 11 -7.64 1.57 2.25
N GLN A 12 -7.23 2.51 3.09
CA GLN A 12 -8.03 3.67 3.50
C GLN A 12 -7.26 4.93 3.11
N SER A 13 -7.79 5.72 2.18
CA SER A 13 -7.17 6.98 1.76
C SER A 13 -7.88 8.17 2.40
N VAL A 14 -7.12 9.21 2.73
CA VAL A 14 -7.64 10.47 3.26
C VAL A 14 -6.93 11.66 2.61
N TYR A 15 -7.71 12.67 2.21
CA TYR A 15 -7.18 13.94 1.75
C TYR A 15 -6.68 14.76 2.93
N ILE A 16 -5.46 15.29 2.84
CA ILE A 16 -4.83 16.09 3.90
C ILE A 16 -4.92 17.56 3.50
N GLU A 17 -6.01 18.20 3.90
CA GLU A 17 -6.30 19.61 3.58
C GLU A 17 -5.17 20.55 4.02
N SER A 18 -4.66 20.37 5.24
CA SER A 18 -3.58 21.21 5.81
C SER A 18 -2.24 21.13 5.08
N GLN A 19 -2.03 20.11 4.24
CA GLN A 19 -0.81 19.95 3.44
C GLN A 19 -1.07 20.21 1.95
N SER A 20 -2.30 20.48 1.57
CA SER A 20 -2.73 20.70 0.19
C SER A 20 -2.90 22.19 -0.10
N SER A 21 -2.81 22.55 -1.38
CA SER A 21 -3.07 23.89 -1.90
C SER A 21 -3.75 23.72 -3.26
N PRO A 22 -5.11 23.69 -3.28
CA PRO A 22 -5.87 23.55 -4.52
C PRO A 22 -5.60 24.66 -5.54
N GLU A 23 -5.30 25.87 -5.08
CA GLU A 23 -4.92 27.03 -5.90
C GLU A 23 -3.59 26.82 -6.64
N GLU A 24 -2.67 26.04 -6.07
CA GLU A 24 -1.40 25.62 -6.70
C GLU A 24 -1.50 24.26 -7.41
N GLN A 25 -2.72 23.68 -7.51
CA GLN A 25 -2.95 22.32 -8.02
C GLN A 25 -2.16 21.24 -7.26
N ARG A 26 -1.89 21.46 -5.96
CA ARG A 26 -1.15 20.54 -5.09
C ARG A 26 -2.10 19.83 -4.13
N TYR A 27 -2.27 18.52 -4.32
CA TYR A 27 -3.19 17.70 -3.52
C TYR A 27 -2.42 16.59 -2.80
N VAL A 28 -2.48 16.57 -1.47
CA VAL A 28 -1.80 15.58 -0.63
C VAL A 28 -2.83 14.59 -0.08
N PHE A 29 -2.51 13.31 -0.22
CA PHE A 29 -3.31 12.22 0.33
C PHE A 29 -2.41 11.34 1.19
N ALA A 30 -2.91 10.96 2.37
CA ALA A 30 -2.35 9.86 3.13
C ALA A 30 -3.15 8.58 2.83
N TYR A 31 -2.51 7.43 2.94
CA TYR A 31 -3.17 6.15 2.82
C TYR A 31 -2.72 5.26 3.97
N THR A 32 -3.63 4.45 4.52
CA THR A 32 -3.29 3.41 5.48
C THR A 32 -3.62 2.07 4.87
N ILE A 33 -2.62 1.20 4.77
CA ILE A 33 -2.73 -0.12 4.16
C ILE A 33 -2.68 -1.17 5.25
N THR A 34 -3.62 -2.12 5.21
CA THR A 34 -3.61 -3.31 6.05
C THR A 34 -3.45 -4.54 5.16
N ILE A 35 -2.42 -5.33 5.45
CA ILE A 35 -2.10 -6.59 4.78
C ILE A 35 -2.50 -7.72 5.72
N HIS A 36 -3.48 -8.54 5.34
CA HIS A 36 -3.92 -9.70 6.11
C HIS A 36 -3.44 -10.99 5.44
N ASN A 37 -2.58 -11.73 6.12
CA ASN A 37 -2.19 -13.06 5.71
C ASN A 37 -3.27 -14.08 6.09
N LEU A 38 -4.03 -14.59 5.12
CA LEU A 38 -5.04 -15.64 5.31
C LEU A 38 -4.49 -17.04 4.94
N ASN A 39 -3.18 -17.15 4.70
CA ASN A 39 -2.52 -18.44 4.50
C ASN A 39 -2.32 -19.16 5.84
N LYS A 40 -2.02 -20.47 5.77
CA LYS A 40 -1.67 -21.29 6.94
C LYS A 40 -0.17 -21.22 7.32
N HIS A 41 0.60 -20.41 6.61
CA HIS A 41 2.04 -20.22 6.82
C HIS A 41 2.37 -18.72 6.79
N ALA A 42 3.50 -18.36 7.40
CA ALA A 42 3.99 -16.98 7.38
C ALA A 42 4.36 -16.53 5.97
N ILE A 43 4.19 -15.24 5.68
CA ILE A 43 4.58 -14.61 4.42
C ILE A 43 5.50 -13.42 4.69
N ARG A 44 6.33 -13.06 3.72
CA ARG A 44 7.16 -11.85 3.80
C ARG A 44 6.85 -10.90 2.64
N LEU A 45 6.61 -9.63 2.95
CA LEU A 45 6.53 -8.60 1.92
C LEU A 45 7.95 -8.21 1.50
N LEU A 46 8.29 -8.44 0.24
CA LEU A 46 9.64 -8.20 -0.28
C LEU A 46 9.76 -6.86 -1.01
N ARG A 47 8.78 -6.53 -1.85
CA ARG A 47 8.81 -5.35 -2.72
C ARG A 47 7.40 -4.78 -2.88
N ARG A 48 7.34 -3.50 -3.25
CA ARG A 48 6.12 -2.79 -3.63
C ARG A 48 6.29 -2.18 -5.01
N TYR A 49 5.19 -2.08 -5.73
CA TYR A 49 5.06 -1.34 -6.98
C TYR A 49 3.74 -0.58 -6.93
N TRP A 50 3.79 0.70 -7.22
CA TRP A 50 2.65 1.60 -7.32
C TRP A 50 2.61 2.19 -8.71
N LEU A 51 1.42 2.14 -9.31
CA LEU A 51 1.07 2.92 -10.48
C LEU A 51 0.02 3.94 -10.02
N ILE A 52 0.40 5.21 -9.97
CA ILE A 52 -0.44 6.29 -9.47
C ILE A 52 -0.92 7.09 -10.67
N THR A 53 -2.24 7.12 -10.89
CA THR A 53 -2.86 7.86 -12.00
C THR A 53 -3.57 9.09 -11.46
N ASN A 54 -3.26 10.27 -12.01
CA ASN A 54 -3.97 11.50 -11.66
C ASN A 54 -5.25 11.68 -12.50
N ALA A 55 -6.02 12.75 -12.20
CA ALA A 55 -7.29 13.02 -12.88
C ALA A 55 -7.15 13.34 -14.39
N GLN A 56 -5.97 13.74 -14.85
CA GLN A 56 -5.65 13.99 -16.27
C GLN A 56 -5.19 12.72 -16.99
N GLY A 57 -5.08 11.58 -16.30
CA GLY A 57 -4.61 10.32 -16.86
C GLY A 57 -3.09 10.17 -16.90
N ASN A 58 -2.32 11.14 -16.37
CA ASN A 58 -0.88 11.00 -16.23
C ASN A 58 -0.56 9.97 -15.14
N THR A 59 0.48 9.17 -15.37
CA THR A 59 0.90 8.10 -14.46
C THR A 59 2.27 8.37 -13.86
N THR A 60 2.43 8.00 -12.60
CA THR A 60 3.72 7.98 -11.89
C THR A 60 3.93 6.59 -11.32
N GLU A 61 5.08 6.00 -11.61
CA GLU A 61 5.50 4.73 -11.05
C GLU A 61 6.39 4.92 -9.82
N VAL A 62 6.08 4.21 -8.75
CA VAL A 62 6.93 4.17 -7.55
C VAL A 62 7.15 2.70 -7.17
N GLN A 63 8.41 2.29 -7.13
CA GLN A 63 8.78 0.93 -6.79
C GLN A 63 9.94 0.89 -5.79
N GLY A 64 10.01 -0.17 -5.01
CA GLY A 64 11.09 -0.33 -4.04
C GLY A 64 10.96 -1.58 -3.19
N GLU A 65 11.97 -1.83 -2.39
CA GLU A 65 11.97 -2.93 -1.43
C GLU A 65 11.13 -2.58 -0.20
N GLY A 66 10.41 -3.58 0.30
CA GLY A 66 9.62 -3.47 1.51
C GLY A 66 8.50 -2.43 1.42
N VAL A 67 8.08 -1.96 2.58
CA VAL A 67 7.16 -0.84 2.84
C VAL A 67 7.70 -0.08 4.04
N VAL A 68 7.64 1.25 4.03
CA VAL A 68 8.13 2.13 5.13
C VAL A 68 9.55 1.83 5.65
N GLY A 69 10.41 1.23 4.80
CA GLY A 69 11.79 0.84 5.17
C GLY A 69 11.93 -0.60 5.70
N GLU A 70 10.85 -1.38 5.74
CA GLU A 70 10.81 -2.73 6.30
C GLU A 70 10.34 -3.78 5.30
N GLN A 71 10.81 -5.02 5.45
CA GLN A 71 10.26 -6.20 4.77
C GLN A 71 9.53 -7.10 5.80
N PRO A 72 8.29 -6.76 6.17
CA PRO A 72 7.62 -7.40 7.29
C PRO A 72 7.37 -8.89 7.02
N LEU A 73 7.67 -9.71 8.03
CA LEU A 73 7.19 -11.08 8.15
C LEU A 73 5.79 -11.02 8.81
N ILE A 74 4.79 -11.57 8.13
CA ILE A 74 3.40 -11.58 8.57
C ILE A 74 3.01 -13.02 8.84
N GLU A 75 2.83 -13.35 10.11
CA GLU A 75 2.44 -14.68 10.54
C GLU A 75 1.08 -15.12 9.97
N ALA A 76 0.84 -16.43 9.96
CA ALA A 76 -0.43 -17.00 9.50
C ALA A 76 -1.61 -16.42 10.30
N GLY A 77 -2.61 -15.87 9.60
CA GLY A 77 -3.78 -15.23 10.21
C GLY A 77 -3.57 -13.81 10.72
N SER A 78 -2.32 -13.30 10.76
CA SER A 78 -1.98 -11.99 11.30
C SER A 78 -2.08 -10.87 10.26
N ARG A 79 -2.00 -9.63 10.74
CA ARG A 79 -2.08 -8.41 9.92
C ARG A 79 -0.87 -7.50 10.15
N TYR A 80 -0.45 -6.83 9.09
CA TYR A 80 0.52 -5.73 9.14
C TYR A 80 -0.14 -4.45 8.63
N ARG A 81 0.03 -3.33 9.31
CA ARG A 81 -0.61 -2.05 8.99
C ARG A 81 0.43 -0.92 8.96
N TYR A 82 0.40 -0.10 7.91
CA TYR A 82 1.29 1.06 7.75
C TYR A 82 0.56 2.23 7.06
N THR A 83 1.08 3.45 7.26
CA THR A 83 0.61 4.70 6.63
C THR A 83 1.76 5.34 5.87
#